data_AF-A0A9P3BA23-F1
#
_entry.id   AF-A0A9P3BA23-F1
#
_cell.length_a   1.000
_cell.length_b   1.000
_cell.length_c   1.000
_cell.angle_alpha   90.00
_cell.angle_beta   90.00
_cell.angle_gamma   90.00
#
_symmetry.space_group_name_H-M   'P 1'
#
loop_
_entity.id
_entity.type
_entity.pdbx_description
1 polymer ?
#
loop_
_entity_poly.entity_id
_entity_poly.type
_entity_poly.pdbx_seq_one_letter_code
_entity_poly.pdbx_strand_id
1 'polypeptide(L)'
;MAYKRFYRVTSDTSAVKYENGVGFVAGDTTCVRSLSPRTYSEKREAKEQFERHMDWGNRELTPFISAYSLKSRAEEEAERRAEGDEDDVVLWTIEVERSERSVQWEEAFVLEHELQAQIPHQGLHNAEHEVLFLHEIPRRLVVKGTKFIWKHGGIWVKDFPIRNRN
;
A
#
# COMPACT_ATOMS: atom_id res chain seq x y z
N MET A 1 19.40 0.16 -14.78
CA MET A 1 18.98 -0.43 -13.48
C MET A 1 17.53 -0.85 -13.62
N ALA A 2 17.14 -2.03 -13.13
CA ALA A 2 15.77 -2.52 -13.24
C ALA A 2 14.97 -2.14 -11.99
N TYR A 3 13.86 -1.44 -12.18
CA TYR A 3 12.93 -1.05 -11.12
C TYR A 3 11.72 -1.97 -11.13
N LYS A 4 11.15 -2.26 -9.95
CA LYS A 4 9.77 -2.75 -9.81
C LYS A 4 8.88 -1.56 -9.45
N ARG A 5 7.73 -1.46 -10.09
CA ARG A 5 6.75 -0.40 -9.86
C ARG A 5 5.62 -0.91 -8.98
N PHE A 6 5.19 -0.05 -8.07
CA PHE A 6 4.03 -0.25 -7.22
C PHE A 6 3.16 0.99 -7.23
N TYR A 7 1.90 0.82 -6.87
CA TYR A 7 0.89 1.85 -6.97
C TYR A 7 0.07 1.89 -5.70
N ARG A 8 0.04 3.01 -4.99
CA ARG A 8 -0.76 3.16 -3.76
C ARG A 8 -1.86 4.17 -3.98
N VAL A 9 -3.10 3.79 -3.69
CA VAL A 9 -4.23 4.73 -3.67
C VAL A 9 -4.38 5.28 -2.25
N THR A 10 -4.53 6.60 -2.13
CA THR A 10 -4.92 7.25 -0.88
C THR A 10 -6.07 8.21 -1.12
N SER A 11 -6.81 8.51 -0.07
CA SER A 11 -7.91 9.47 0.01
C SER A 11 -7.92 10.14 1.38
N ASP A 12 -8.85 11.04 1.62
CA ASP A 12 -9.10 11.65 2.93
C ASP A 12 -9.41 10.62 4.04
N THR A 13 -10.01 9.47 3.70
CA THR A 13 -10.32 8.38 4.63
C THR A 13 -9.17 7.40 4.88
N SER A 14 -8.08 7.50 4.12
CA SER A 14 -6.95 6.57 4.23
C SER A 14 -6.17 6.77 5.54
N ALA A 15 -5.94 5.68 6.27
CA ALA A 15 -5.20 5.70 7.54
C ALA A 15 -3.74 6.15 7.38
N VAL A 16 -3.09 5.72 6.30
CA VAL A 16 -1.71 6.09 5.97
C VAL A 16 -1.72 7.00 4.75
N LYS A 17 -1.29 8.25 4.92
CA LYS A 17 -1.22 9.27 3.87
C LYS A 17 0.21 9.59 3.51
N TYR A 18 0.39 10.21 2.35
CA TYR A 18 1.69 10.69 1.93
C TYR A 18 2.09 11.94 2.72
N GLU A 19 3.27 11.92 3.31
CA GLU A 19 3.87 13.03 4.02
C GLU A 19 5.07 13.58 3.25
N ASN A 20 5.03 14.88 2.94
CA ASN A 20 6.09 15.51 2.18
C ASN A 20 7.42 15.50 2.97
N GLY A 21 8.47 14.95 2.36
CA GLY A 21 9.79 14.79 2.98
C GLY A 21 9.99 13.43 3.66
N VAL A 22 8.92 12.69 3.97
CA VAL A 22 8.99 11.40 4.69
C VAL A 22 8.56 10.24 3.80
N GLY A 23 7.42 10.36 3.10
CA GLY A 23 6.86 9.31 2.27
C GLY A 23 5.59 8.75 2.91
N PHE A 24 5.51 7.44 3.09
CA PHE A 24 4.42 6.81 3.83
C PHE A 24 4.99 6.09 5.04
N VAL A 25 4.30 6.19 6.18
CA VAL A 25 4.67 5.50 7.42
C VAL A 25 3.43 4.78 7.94
N ALA A 26 3.57 3.51 8.26
CA ALA A 26 2.52 2.69 8.83
C ALA A 26 2.13 3.24 10.21
N GLY A 27 0.88 3.02 10.62
CA GLY A 27 0.42 3.51 11.91
C GLY A 27 1.05 2.76 13.10
N ASP A 28 1.58 1.56 12.89
CA ASP A 28 2.40 0.82 13.85
C ASP A 28 3.75 0.46 13.20
N THR A 29 4.86 0.98 13.72
CA THR A 29 6.20 0.65 13.22
C THR A 29 7.02 -0.21 14.19
N THR A 30 6.36 -0.77 15.20
CA THR A 30 7.01 -1.48 16.32
C THR A 30 6.77 -2.98 16.27
N CYS A 31 5.59 -3.41 15.83
CA CYS A 31 5.26 -4.81 15.62
C CYS A 31 5.82 -5.31 14.27
N VAL A 32 6.09 -6.61 14.18
CA VAL A 32 6.58 -7.32 12.98
C VAL A 32 7.90 -6.74 12.48
N ARG A 33 9.00 -7.41 12.80
CA ARG A 33 10.35 -6.94 12.40
C ARG A 33 10.69 -7.23 10.95
N SER A 34 10.08 -8.27 10.37
CA SER A 34 10.38 -8.71 9.02
C SER A 34 9.22 -9.48 8.41
N LEU A 35 9.11 -9.37 7.08
CA LEU A 35 8.20 -10.19 6.28
C LEU A 35 8.67 -11.66 6.18
N SER A 36 9.91 -11.97 6.55
CA SER A 36 10.46 -13.33 6.57
C SER A 36 10.79 -13.76 8.02
N PRO A 37 9.78 -14.01 8.86
CA PRO A 37 9.96 -14.36 10.26
C PRO A 37 10.77 -15.65 10.41
N ARG A 38 11.68 -15.70 11.40
CA ARG A 38 12.59 -16.84 11.62
C ARG A 38 12.22 -17.70 12.81
N THR A 39 11.48 -17.13 13.74
CA THR A 39 11.03 -17.80 14.95
C THR A 39 9.52 -18.02 14.93
N TYR A 40 9.05 -18.99 15.71
CA TYR A 40 7.61 -19.23 15.87
C TYR A 40 6.86 -17.99 16.40
N SER A 41 7.46 -17.27 17.36
CA SER A 41 6.86 -16.04 17.91
C SER A 41 6.74 -14.92 16.88
N GLU A 42 7.77 -14.71 16.06
CA GLU A 42 7.72 -13.72 14.97
C GLU A 42 6.69 -14.11 13.91
N LYS A 43 6.62 -15.40 13.56
CA LYS A 43 5.62 -15.89 12.59
C LYS A 43 4.20 -15.67 13.11
N ARG A 44 3.96 -15.93 14.39
CA ARG A 44 2.65 -15.71 15.02
C ARG A 44 2.27 -14.23 15.02
N GLU A 45 3.19 -13.35 15.41
CA GLU A 45 2.95 -11.89 15.39
C GLU A 45 2.69 -11.38 13.96
N ALA A 46 3.50 -11.80 12.99
CA ALA A 46 3.32 -11.44 11.58
C ALA A 46 1.98 -11.93 11.03
N LYS A 47 1.59 -13.16 11.37
CA LYS A 47 0.27 -13.72 11.00
C LYS A 47 -0.87 -12.89 11.59
N GLU A 48 -0.86 -12.62 12.89
CA GLU A 48 -1.94 -11.87 13.56
C GLU A 48 -2.09 -10.45 12.99
N GLN A 49 -0.96 -9.78 12.72
CA GLN A 49 -0.97 -8.45 12.12
C GLN A 49 -1.39 -8.47 10.64
N PHE A 50 -1.01 -9.52 9.90
CA PHE A 50 -1.43 -9.70 8.51
C PHE A 50 -2.93 -9.91 8.43
N GLU A 51 -3.49 -10.86 9.20
CA GLU A 51 -4.93 -11.14 9.21
C GLU A 51 -5.73 -9.89 9.62
N ARG A 52 -5.24 -9.14 10.61
CA ARG A 52 -5.82 -7.86 11.02
C ARG A 52 -5.78 -6.79 9.92
N HIS A 53 -4.71 -6.73 9.16
CA HIS A 53 -4.59 -5.78 8.05
C HIS A 53 -5.49 -6.13 6.87
N MET A 54 -5.62 -7.42 6.59
CA MET A 54 -6.48 -7.93 5.50
C MET A 54 -7.96 -7.92 5.86
N ASP A 55 -8.32 -7.72 7.13
CA ASP A 55 -9.70 -7.41 7.53
C ASP A 55 -10.03 -5.95 7.21
N TRP A 56 -10.78 -5.72 6.13
CA TRP A 56 -11.16 -4.38 5.69
C TRP A 56 -12.14 -3.67 6.64
N GLY A 57 -12.75 -4.40 7.57
CA GLY A 57 -13.53 -3.82 8.66
C GLY A 57 -12.65 -3.30 9.81
N ASN A 58 -11.40 -3.72 9.87
CA ASN A 58 -10.48 -3.32 10.92
C ASN A 58 -10.13 -1.82 10.82
N ARG A 59 -10.18 -1.15 11.97
CA ARG A 59 -9.81 0.26 12.13
C ARG A 59 -8.53 0.45 12.93
N GLU A 60 -7.97 -0.63 13.46
CA GLU A 60 -6.69 -0.59 14.16
C GLU A 60 -5.54 -0.43 13.18
N LEU A 61 -4.55 0.37 13.58
CA LEU A 61 -3.32 0.54 12.83
C LEU A 61 -2.52 -0.76 12.83
N THR A 62 -1.95 -1.09 11.69
CA THR A 62 -1.10 -2.28 11.51
C THR A 62 0.26 -1.84 10.94
N PRO A 63 1.26 -2.73 10.91
CA PRO A 63 2.58 -2.41 10.38
C PRO A 63 2.68 -2.43 8.86
N PHE A 64 1.56 -2.64 8.17
CA PHE A 64 1.53 -2.79 6.72
C PHE A 64 0.95 -1.56 6.03
N ILE A 65 1.50 -1.29 4.85
CA ILE A 65 1.03 -0.26 3.92
C ILE A 65 0.64 -0.96 2.62
N SER A 66 -0.66 -1.00 2.32
CA SER A 66 -1.16 -1.57 1.07
C SER A 66 -0.70 -0.79 -0.17
N ALA A 67 -0.36 -1.51 -1.21
CA ALA A 67 -0.13 -1.01 -2.55
C ALA A 67 -0.59 -2.06 -3.55
N TYR A 68 -0.46 -1.76 -4.83
CA TYR A 68 -0.78 -2.66 -5.93
C TYR A 68 0.46 -2.87 -6.80
N SER A 69 0.65 -4.10 -7.25
CA SER A 69 1.66 -4.42 -8.28
C SER A 69 1.18 -4.08 -9.69
N LEU A 70 -0.13 -3.97 -9.91
CA LEU A 70 -0.75 -3.74 -11.21
C LEU A 70 -1.40 -2.35 -11.29
N LYS A 71 -0.96 -1.54 -12.26
CA LYS A 71 -1.41 -0.16 -12.42
C LYS A 71 -2.91 -0.05 -12.66
N SER A 72 -3.47 -0.86 -13.57
CA SER A 72 -4.88 -0.78 -13.93
C SER A 72 -5.80 -1.04 -12.74
N ARG A 73 -5.42 -1.94 -11.82
CA ARG A 73 -6.17 -2.20 -10.59
C ARG A 73 -6.14 -1.04 -9.61
N ALA A 74 -5.00 -0.40 -9.49
CA ALA A 74 -4.87 0.80 -8.68
C ALA A 74 -5.64 1.99 -9.28
N GLU A 75 -5.72 2.08 -10.61
CA GLU A 75 -6.57 3.04 -11.32
C GLU A 75 -8.05 2.75 -11.06
N GLU A 76 -8.51 1.52 -11.27
CA GLU A 76 -9.89 1.08 -10.96
C GLU A 76 -10.29 1.43 -9.52
N GLU A 77 -9.41 1.18 -8.54
CA GLU A 77 -9.67 1.52 -7.14
C GLU A 77 -9.70 3.04 -6.89
N ALA A 78 -8.81 3.81 -7.53
CA ALA A 78 -8.83 5.27 -7.42
C ALA A 78 -10.10 5.86 -8.05
N GLU A 79 -10.54 5.32 -9.19
CA GLU A 79 -11.77 5.71 -9.86
C GLU A 79 -12.99 5.40 -8.98
N ARG A 80 -13.08 4.17 -8.46
CA ARG A 80 -14.15 3.74 -7.53
C ARG A 80 -14.25 4.64 -6.31
N ARG A 81 -13.12 5.06 -5.71
CA ARG A 81 -13.13 5.97 -4.55
C ARG A 81 -13.58 7.37 -4.92
N ALA A 82 -13.10 7.91 -6.04
CA ALA A 82 -13.51 9.23 -6.50
C ALA A 82 -15.01 9.27 -6.84
N GLU A 83 -15.54 8.20 -7.45
CA GLU A 83 -16.97 8.02 -7.71
C GLU A 83 -17.80 7.86 -6.42
N GLY A 84 -17.21 7.23 -5.40
CA GLY A 84 -17.83 7.00 -4.09
C GLY A 84 -17.79 8.18 -3.13
N ASP A 85 -17.64 9.41 -3.65
CA ASP A 85 -17.57 10.66 -2.89
C ASP A 85 -16.41 10.73 -1.88
N GLU A 86 -15.32 9.97 -2.06
CA GLU A 86 -14.09 10.19 -1.30
C GLU A 86 -13.33 11.40 -1.84
N ASP A 87 -12.80 12.22 -0.92
CA ASP A 87 -12.06 13.43 -1.25
C ASP A 87 -10.55 13.14 -1.34
N ASP A 88 -9.83 14.01 -2.05
CA ASP A 88 -8.37 13.98 -2.18
C ASP A 88 -7.80 12.62 -2.63
N VAL A 89 -8.52 11.94 -3.53
CA VAL A 89 -8.08 10.66 -4.09
C VAL A 89 -6.82 10.85 -4.94
N VAL A 90 -5.75 10.15 -4.58
CA VAL A 90 -4.46 10.19 -5.28
C VAL A 90 -3.92 8.77 -5.47
N LEU A 91 -3.53 8.49 -6.71
CA LEU A 91 -2.73 7.33 -7.08
C LEU A 91 -1.24 7.70 -7.08
N TRP A 92 -0.48 7.09 -6.19
CA TRP A 92 0.95 7.29 -6.05
C TRP A 92 1.72 6.22 -6.80
N THR A 93 2.69 6.64 -7.61
CA THR A 93 3.64 5.73 -8.26
C THR A 93 4.91 5.61 -7.41
N ILE A 94 5.27 4.38 -7.09
CA ILE A 94 6.44 4.02 -6.29
C ILE A 94 7.38 3.20 -7.17
N GLU A 95 8.66 3.58 -7.22
CA GLU A 95 9.69 2.86 -7.95
C GLU A 95 10.74 2.34 -6.99
N VAL A 96 10.88 1.01 -6.93
CA VAL A 96 11.84 0.33 -6.06
C VAL A 96 12.89 -0.34 -6.92
N GLU A 97 14.16 0.01 -6.72
CA GLU A 97 15.27 -0.70 -7.35
C GLU A 97 15.31 -2.15 -6.85
N ARG A 98 15.60 -3.12 -7.73
CA ARG A 98 15.75 -4.52 -7.30
C ARG A 98 16.87 -4.73 -6.26
N SER A 99 17.87 -3.84 -6.25
CA SER A 99 18.96 -3.80 -5.28
C SER A 99 18.59 -3.09 -3.97
N GLU A 100 17.43 -2.44 -3.91
CA GLU A 100 16.96 -1.81 -2.68
C GLU A 100 16.75 -2.87 -1.60
N ARG A 101 17.25 -2.57 -0.40
CA ARG A 101 17.18 -3.45 0.77
C ARG A 101 16.65 -2.74 1.99
N SER A 102 16.50 -1.41 1.95
CA SER A 102 15.99 -0.64 3.08
C SER A 102 14.47 -0.76 3.25
N VAL A 103 13.75 -1.30 2.26
CA VAL A 103 12.31 -1.53 2.33
C VAL A 103 12.00 -3.01 2.16
N GLN A 104 11.05 -3.50 2.94
CA GLN A 104 10.50 -4.84 2.80
C GLN A 104 9.11 -4.72 2.19
N TRP A 105 8.84 -5.52 1.16
CA TRP A 105 7.52 -5.65 0.57
C TRP A 105 7.33 -7.08 0.09
N GLU A 106 6.08 -7.55 0.07
CA GLU A 106 5.71 -8.84 -0.49
C GLU A 106 4.26 -8.83 -0.97
N GLU A 107 3.93 -9.68 -1.94
CA GLU A 107 2.58 -9.90 -2.43
C GLU A 107 1.72 -10.56 -1.33
N ALA A 108 0.49 -10.07 -1.14
CA ALA A 108 -0.35 -10.49 -0.02
C ALA A 108 -0.61 -12.01 0.00
N PHE A 109 -0.80 -12.63 -1.18
CA PHE A 109 -0.96 -14.08 -1.31
C PHE A 109 0.29 -14.88 -0.97
N VAL A 110 1.48 -14.33 -1.24
CA VAL A 110 2.74 -14.97 -0.83
C VAL A 110 2.82 -14.94 0.70
N LEU A 111 2.54 -13.79 1.32
CA LEU A 111 2.50 -13.66 2.78
C LEU A 111 1.44 -14.57 3.41
N GLU A 112 0.25 -14.68 2.83
CA GLU A 112 -0.80 -15.58 3.31
C GLU A 112 -0.28 -17.03 3.41
N HIS A 113 0.33 -17.51 2.33
CA HIS A 113 0.88 -18.86 2.27
C HIS A 113 2.05 -19.05 3.24
N GLU A 114 3.02 -18.14 3.27
CA GLU A 114 4.20 -18.24 4.14
C GLU A 114 3.82 -18.19 5.63
N LEU A 115 2.90 -17.29 5.99
CA LEU A 115 2.43 -17.10 7.36
C LEU A 115 1.40 -18.15 7.78
N GLN A 116 0.85 -18.93 6.84
CA GLN A 116 -0.31 -19.81 7.08
C GLN A 116 -1.48 -19.01 7.67
N ALA A 117 -1.68 -17.82 7.12
CA ALA A 117 -2.75 -16.91 7.48
C ALA A 117 -3.99 -17.16 6.61
N GLN A 118 -5.07 -16.42 6.87
CA GLN A 118 -6.27 -16.44 6.03
C GLN A 118 -6.64 -15.03 5.60
N ILE A 119 -6.81 -14.83 4.30
CA ILE A 119 -7.46 -13.63 3.77
C ILE A 119 -8.98 -13.86 3.82
N PRO A 120 -9.76 -12.99 4.48
CA PRO A 120 -11.22 -13.12 4.50
C PRO A 120 -11.79 -13.15 3.08
N HIS A 121 -12.80 -13.99 2.83
CA HIS A 121 -13.35 -14.17 1.49
C HIS A 121 -13.87 -12.87 0.85
N GLN A 122 -14.29 -11.91 1.67
CA GLN A 122 -14.74 -10.58 1.23
C GLN A 122 -13.60 -9.70 0.69
N GLY A 123 -12.34 -9.96 1.10
CA GLY A 123 -11.14 -9.23 0.67
C GLY A 123 -10.35 -9.89 -0.46
N LEU A 124 -10.68 -11.14 -0.84
CA LEU A 124 -9.95 -11.92 -1.84
C LEU A 124 -9.79 -11.21 -3.19
N HIS A 125 -10.84 -10.54 -3.67
CA HIS A 125 -10.80 -9.88 -4.99
C HIS A 125 -9.81 -8.70 -5.03
N ASN A 126 -9.66 -8.00 -3.91
CA ASN A 126 -8.76 -6.86 -3.81
C ASN A 126 -7.32 -7.31 -3.51
N ALA A 127 -7.16 -8.45 -2.85
CA ALA A 127 -5.87 -8.99 -2.46
C ALA A 127 -5.01 -9.52 -3.64
N GLU A 128 -5.61 -9.86 -4.80
CA GLU A 128 -4.93 -10.56 -5.91
C GLU A 128 -3.71 -9.81 -6.44
N HIS A 129 -3.75 -8.49 -6.37
CA HIS A 129 -2.65 -7.63 -6.79
C HIS A 129 -2.13 -6.77 -5.64
N GLU A 130 -2.59 -7.03 -4.42
CA GLU A 130 -2.17 -6.28 -3.24
C GLU A 130 -0.75 -6.68 -2.84
N VAL A 131 0.06 -5.66 -2.57
CA VAL A 131 1.42 -5.76 -2.08
C VAL A 131 1.47 -5.03 -0.75
N LEU A 132 2.03 -5.67 0.26
CA LEU A 132 2.19 -5.08 1.58
C LEU A 132 3.63 -4.61 1.76
N PHE A 133 3.82 -3.32 1.97
CA PHE A 133 5.07 -2.75 2.46
C PHE A 133 5.08 -2.78 3.98
N LEU A 134 6.22 -3.14 4.56
CA LEU A 134 6.40 -3.13 6.01
C LEU A 134 6.93 -1.76 6.48
N HIS A 135 6.25 -1.17 7.45
CA HIS A 135 6.56 0.06 8.19
C HIS A 135 6.62 1.35 7.40
N GLU A 136 7.31 1.39 6.26
CA GLU A 136 7.49 2.62 5.50
C GLU A 136 7.65 2.41 3.99
N ILE A 137 7.26 3.45 3.26
CA ILE A 137 7.64 3.66 1.87
C ILE A 137 8.33 5.02 1.81
N PRO A 138 9.67 5.05 1.84
CA PRO A 138 10.43 6.28 1.89
C PRO A 138 10.11 7.22 0.73
N ARG A 139 10.08 8.51 1.02
CA ARG A 139 9.80 9.59 0.07
C ARG A 139 10.57 9.48 -1.24
N ARG A 140 11.84 9.09 -1.18
CA ARG A 140 12.72 8.95 -2.36
C ARG A 140 12.25 7.91 -3.38
N LEU A 141 11.42 6.94 -2.95
CA LEU A 141 10.84 5.91 -3.81
C LEU A 141 9.54 6.37 -4.48
N VAL A 142 8.91 7.44 -3.98
CA VAL A 142 7.67 7.99 -4.53
C VAL A 142 8.01 8.99 -5.64
N VAL A 143 7.60 8.71 -6.87
CA VAL A 143 8.04 9.46 -8.07
C VAL A 143 6.95 10.36 -8.66
N LYS A 144 5.68 10.00 -8.49
CA LYS A 144 4.53 10.72 -9.07
C LYS A 144 3.29 10.54 -8.22
N GLY A 145 2.43 11.55 -8.18
CA GLY A 145 1.03 11.42 -7.79
C GLY A 145 0.11 11.73 -8.97
N THR A 146 -1.02 11.05 -9.06
CA THR A 146 -2.12 11.36 -9.98
C THR A 146 -3.37 11.57 -9.16
N LYS A 147 -3.92 12.80 -9.16
CA LYS A 147 -5.16 13.13 -8.46
C LYS A 147 -6.36 12.73 -9.31
N PHE A 148 -7.33 12.06 -8.71
CA PHE A 148 -8.62 11.70 -9.30
C PHE A 148 -9.70 12.59 -8.70
N ILE A 149 -10.53 13.18 -9.55
CA ILE A 149 -11.60 14.11 -9.14
C ILE A 149 -12.86 13.73 -9.89
N TRP A 150 -13.90 13.31 -9.18
CA TRP A 150 -15.22 13.13 -9.76
C TRP A 150 -15.89 14.49 -9.97
N LYS A 151 -16.21 14.83 -11.22
CA LYS A 151 -16.87 16.09 -11.55
C LYS A 151 -17.69 15.98 -12.82
N HIS A 152 -18.93 16.48 -12.77
CA HIS A 152 -19.85 16.52 -13.92
C HIS A 152 -20.14 15.13 -14.53
N GLY A 153 -20.25 14.09 -13.70
CA GLY A 153 -20.56 12.73 -14.17
C GLY A 153 -19.39 12.01 -14.85
N GLY A 154 -18.16 12.42 -14.55
CA GLY A 154 -16.95 11.76 -15.06
C GLY A 154 -15.72 12.05 -14.21
N ILE A 155 -14.66 11.29 -14.49
CA ILE A 155 -13.39 11.35 -13.76
C ILE A 155 -12.42 12.30 -14.46
N TRP A 156 -11.88 13.22 -13.68
CA TRP A 156 -10.81 14.11 -14.08
C TRP A 156 -9.51 13.71 -13.40
N VAL A 157 -8.46 13.51 -14.19
CA VAL A 157 -7.14 13.13 -13.68
C VAL A 157 -6.14 14.28 -13.81
N LYS A 158 -5.31 14.48 -12.78
CA LYS A 158 -4.24 15.47 -12.79
C LYS A 158 -2.95 14.90 -12.21
N ASP A 159 -1.93 14.80 -13.06
CA ASP A 159 -0.60 14.38 -12.66
C ASP A 159 0.20 15.49 -11.98
N PHE A 160 1.01 15.11 -10.99
CA PHE A 160 2.02 15.97 -10.40
C PHE A 160 3.29 15.17 -10.07
N PRO A 161 4.46 15.61 -10.55
CA PRO A 161 5.71 14.94 -10.28
C PRO A 161 6.17 15.20 -8.85
N ILE A 162 6.83 14.21 -8.27
CA ILE A 162 7.39 14.30 -6.93
C ILE A 162 8.88 14.64 -7.06
N ARG A 163 9.19 15.93 -6.93
CA ARG A 163 10.57 16.43 -7.11
C ARG A 163 11.43 16.01 -5.93
N ASN A 164 12.42 15.16 -6.14
CA ASN A 164 13.47 14.94 -5.14
C ASN A 164 14.21 16.27 -4.96
N ARG A 165 14.20 16.82 -3.73
CA ARG A 165 15.17 17.86 -3.39
C ARG A 165 16.49 17.10 -3.22
N ASN A 166 17.41 17.38 -4.14
CA ASN A 166 18.82 16.98 -4.01
C ASN A 166 19.43 17.55 -2.72
#